data_AF-W7W4Q8-F1
#
_entry.id   AF-W7W4Q8-F1
#
_cell.length_a   1.000
_cell.length_b   1.000
_cell.length_c   1.000
_cell.angle_alpha   90.00
_cell.angle_beta   90.00
_cell.angle_gamma   90.00
#
_symmetry.space_group_name_H-M   'P 1'
#
loop_
_entity.id
_entity.type
_entity.pdbx_description
1 polymer ?
#
loop_
_entity_poly.entity_id
_entity_poly.type
_entity_poly.pdbx_seq_one_letter_code
_entity_poly.pdbx_strand_id
1 'polypeptide(L)'
;MSRAQCVQALELGREVVGSVPGNALVLGEMGIGNTSAAALLTAHFTGAPLAACVGRGTGLDDAGLARKLEVLAQVAQRHAGVATPLEALAAFGGFEIAALTGAMLQAAHERRLIVVDGFIVTAALLVAHALQPAVLDACVFAHCSDEAGHARALAHLGARPLLALDLRLGEGSGAALAWPLVVGAVALLDGMASFESAGISGRDASAATA
;
A
#
# COMPACT_ATOMS: atom_id res chain seq x y z
N MET A 1 -3.56 20.07 -2.26
CA MET A 1 -4.03 20.64 -0.97
C MET A 1 -2.95 21.55 -0.38
N SER A 2 -3.28 22.43 0.58
CA SER A 2 -2.23 23.17 1.30
C SER A 2 -1.43 22.26 2.25
N ARG A 3 -0.24 22.69 2.67
CA ARG A 3 0.54 21.93 3.66
C ARG A 3 -0.22 21.74 4.98
N ALA A 4 -0.90 22.78 5.45
CA ALA A 4 -1.71 22.72 6.68
C ALA A 4 -2.84 21.69 6.57
N GLN A 5 -3.53 21.66 5.43
CA GLN A 5 -4.57 20.68 5.12
C GLN A 5 -4.02 19.25 5.04
N CYS A 6 -2.83 19.07 4.45
CA CYS A 6 -2.16 17.78 4.40
C CYS A 6 -1.85 17.25 5.81
N VAL A 7 -1.31 18.11 6.68
CA VAL A 7 -1.03 17.76 8.09
C VAL A 7 -2.33 17.43 8.83
N GLN A 8 -3.39 18.21 8.63
CA GLN A 8 -4.68 17.93 9.25
C GLN A 8 -5.24 16.56 8.84
N ALA A 9 -5.15 16.20 7.56
CA ALA A 9 -5.61 14.90 7.07
C ALA A 9 -4.76 13.75 7.62
N LEU A 10 -3.43 13.93 7.71
CA LEU A 10 -2.53 12.97 8.36
C LEU A 10 -2.93 12.73 9.82
N GLU A 11 -3.11 13.81 10.61
CA GLU A 11 -3.49 13.69 12.02
C GLU A 11 -4.86 13.03 12.17
N LEU A 12 -5.83 13.33 11.30
CA LEU A 12 -7.13 12.63 11.30
C LEU A 12 -6.96 11.11 11.15
N GLY A 13 -6.10 10.67 10.22
CA GLY A 13 -5.79 9.24 10.05
C GLY A 13 -5.20 8.60 11.30
N ARG A 14 -4.30 9.33 11.99
CA ARG A 14 -3.68 8.87 13.24
C ARG A 14 -4.70 8.79 14.37
N GLU A 15 -5.53 9.82 14.53
CA GLU A 15 -6.58 9.88 15.55
C GLU A 15 -7.57 8.72 15.39
N VAL A 16 -8.03 8.44 14.16
CA VAL A 16 -8.94 7.33 13.88
C VAL A 16 -8.32 6.01 14.34
N VAL A 17 -7.08 5.71 13.94
CA VAL A 17 -6.41 4.45 14.32
C VAL A 17 -6.16 4.35 15.82
N GLY A 18 -5.71 5.45 16.45
CA GLY A 18 -5.47 5.47 17.90
C GLY A 18 -6.75 5.31 18.73
N SER A 19 -7.91 5.63 18.16
CA SER A 19 -9.22 5.50 18.84
C SER A 19 -9.85 4.11 18.73
N VAL A 20 -9.43 3.28 17.77
CA VAL A 20 -10.00 1.94 17.57
C VAL A 20 -9.13 0.87 18.24
N PRO A 21 -9.72 -0.12 18.95
CA PRO A 21 -8.96 -1.23 19.51
C PRO A 21 -8.53 -2.23 18.43
N GLY A 22 -7.60 -3.12 18.77
CA GLY A 22 -7.14 -4.21 17.91
C GLY A 22 -5.65 -4.15 17.61
N ASN A 23 -5.16 -5.22 16.99
CA ASN A 23 -3.74 -5.41 16.65
C ASN A 23 -3.48 -5.49 15.14
N ALA A 24 -4.51 -5.28 14.32
CA ALA A 24 -4.41 -5.31 12.87
C ALA A 24 -5.38 -4.30 12.24
N LEU A 25 -5.03 -3.79 11.06
CA LEU A 25 -5.84 -2.91 10.24
C LEU A 25 -5.99 -3.48 8.83
N VAL A 26 -7.22 -3.46 8.34
CA VAL A 26 -7.55 -3.62 6.93
C VAL A 26 -7.90 -2.23 6.42
N LEU A 27 -7.07 -1.69 5.54
CA LEU A 27 -7.21 -0.32 5.06
C LEU A 27 -7.83 -0.30 3.67
N GLY A 28 -8.73 0.66 3.46
CA GLY A 28 -9.41 0.89 2.20
C GLY A 28 -9.56 2.39 1.94
N GLU A 29 -9.99 2.72 0.74
CA GLU A 29 -10.20 4.08 0.28
C GLU A 29 -11.43 4.14 -0.61
N MET A 30 -11.96 5.35 -0.79
CA MET A 30 -12.97 5.62 -1.80
C MET A 30 -12.82 7.06 -2.26
N GLY A 31 -12.62 7.27 -3.55
CA GLY A 31 -12.46 8.61 -4.13
C GLY A 31 -12.47 8.61 -5.64
N ILE A 32 -13.42 9.32 -6.25
CA ILE A 32 -13.46 9.42 -7.71
C ILE A 32 -12.22 10.17 -8.22
N GLY A 33 -11.44 9.50 -9.08
CA GLY A 33 -10.25 10.07 -9.71
C GLY A 33 -8.95 9.90 -8.91
N ASN A 34 -8.97 9.27 -7.74
CA ASN A 34 -7.78 9.09 -6.91
C ASN A 34 -6.72 8.14 -7.50
N THR A 35 -7.06 7.30 -8.49
CA THR A 35 -6.06 6.56 -9.29
C THR A 35 -5.07 7.49 -10.00
N SER A 36 -5.48 8.70 -10.34
CA SER A 36 -4.60 9.75 -10.88
C SER A 36 -3.59 10.24 -9.84
N ALA A 37 -4.06 10.48 -8.61
CA ALA A 37 -3.21 10.89 -7.50
C ALA A 37 -2.21 9.78 -7.13
N ALA A 38 -2.69 8.54 -7.05
CA ALA A 38 -1.85 7.36 -6.82
C ALA A 38 -0.78 7.19 -7.91
N ALA A 39 -1.11 7.42 -9.18
CA ALA A 39 -0.15 7.36 -10.29
C ALA A 39 0.95 8.42 -10.19
N LEU A 40 0.60 9.67 -9.84
CA LEU A 40 1.57 10.74 -9.65
C LEU A 40 2.51 10.46 -8.46
N LEU A 41 1.96 10.05 -7.32
CA LEU A 41 2.75 9.68 -6.14
C LEU A 41 3.67 8.49 -6.44
N THR A 42 3.15 7.47 -7.12
CA THR A 42 3.94 6.30 -7.53
C THR A 42 5.09 6.72 -8.44
N ALA A 43 4.82 7.50 -9.48
CA ALA A 43 5.87 7.99 -10.37
C ALA A 43 6.94 8.81 -9.61
N HIS A 44 6.50 9.69 -8.70
CA HIS A 44 7.38 10.52 -7.88
C HIS A 44 8.31 9.70 -6.98
N PHE A 45 7.77 8.77 -6.18
CA PHE A 45 8.57 8.00 -5.22
C PHE A 45 9.39 6.88 -5.86
N THR A 46 8.88 6.25 -6.93
CA THR A 46 9.59 5.14 -7.57
C THR A 46 10.58 5.59 -8.65
N GLY A 47 10.47 6.83 -9.13
CA GLY A 47 11.20 7.32 -10.29
C GLY A 47 10.76 6.69 -11.62
N ALA A 48 9.67 5.91 -11.64
CA ALA A 48 9.15 5.30 -12.84
C ALA A 48 8.55 6.35 -13.80
N PRO A 49 8.58 6.11 -15.13
CA PRO A 49 7.90 6.97 -16.09
C PRO A 49 6.41 7.08 -15.76
N LEU A 50 5.86 8.30 -15.73
CA LEU A 50 4.45 8.53 -15.40
C LEU A 50 3.49 7.70 -16.27
N ALA A 51 3.76 7.58 -17.57
CA ALA A 51 2.98 6.76 -18.50
C ALA A 51 2.91 5.28 -18.09
N ALA A 52 3.89 4.79 -17.34
CA ALA A 52 3.91 3.42 -16.83
C ALA A 52 3.20 3.27 -15.47
N CYS A 53 2.76 4.37 -14.86
CA CYS A 53 2.00 4.39 -13.61
C CYS A 53 0.51 4.69 -13.83
N VAL A 54 0.14 5.28 -14.98
CA VAL A 54 -1.23 5.65 -15.30
C VAL A 54 -1.97 4.48 -15.94
N GLY A 55 -2.96 3.95 -15.24
CA GLY A 55 -3.91 2.96 -15.75
C GLY A 55 -5.24 3.58 -16.23
N ARG A 56 -6.08 2.73 -16.82
CA ARG A 56 -7.43 3.07 -17.28
C ARG A 56 -8.41 3.36 -16.14
N GLY A 57 -8.08 3.03 -14.90
CA GLY A 57 -8.99 3.21 -13.75
C GLY A 57 -10.31 2.49 -13.98
N THR A 58 -11.41 3.23 -13.82
CA THR A 58 -12.79 2.76 -13.99
C THR A 58 -13.23 2.50 -15.45
N GLY A 59 -12.28 2.23 -16.36
CA GLY A 59 -12.57 1.79 -17.73
C GLY A 59 -12.48 2.85 -18.82
N LEU A 60 -11.53 3.79 -18.72
CA LEU A 60 -11.29 4.79 -19.79
C LEU A 60 -10.92 4.14 -21.12
N ASP A 61 -11.40 4.73 -22.22
CA ASP A 61 -10.96 4.44 -23.58
C ASP A 61 -9.57 5.06 -23.86
N ASP A 62 -9.04 4.85 -25.08
CA ASP A 62 -7.70 5.31 -25.44
C ASP A 62 -7.57 6.84 -25.42
N ALA A 63 -8.61 7.55 -25.87
CA ALA A 63 -8.66 9.01 -25.84
C ALA A 63 -8.73 9.54 -24.40
N GLY A 64 -9.48 8.86 -23.53
CA GLY A 64 -9.56 9.14 -22.10
C GLY A 64 -8.23 8.92 -21.39
N LEU A 65 -7.54 7.81 -21.71
CA LEU A 65 -6.21 7.52 -21.16
C LEU A 65 -5.18 8.57 -21.60
N ALA A 66 -5.16 8.94 -22.89
CA ALA A 66 -4.25 9.96 -23.42
C ALA A 66 -4.46 11.31 -22.73
N ARG A 67 -5.73 11.73 -22.58
CA ARG A 67 -6.09 12.98 -21.88
C ARG A 67 -5.72 12.94 -20.41
N LYS A 68 -5.96 11.81 -19.74
CA LYS A 68 -5.54 11.60 -18.34
C LYS A 68 -4.02 11.78 -18.23
N LEU A 69 -3.24 11.14 -19.09
CA LEU A 69 -1.79 11.26 -19.09
C LEU A 69 -1.32 12.70 -19.33
N GLU A 70 -1.94 13.41 -20.28
CA GLU A 70 -1.62 14.81 -20.56
C GLU A 70 -1.84 15.71 -19.33
N VAL A 71 -2.99 15.59 -18.67
CA VAL A 71 -3.29 16.34 -17.45
C VAL A 71 -2.29 16.02 -16.35
N LEU A 72 -1.97 14.75 -16.13
CA LEU A 72 -1.02 14.35 -15.09
C LEU A 72 0.40 14.80 -15.40
N ALA A 73 0.81 14.84 -16.67
CA ALA A 73 2.10 15.39 -17.08
C ALA A 73 2.18 16.89 -16.76
N GLN A 74 1.12 17.65 -17.00
CA GLN A 74 1.05 19.08 -16.63
C GLN A 74 1.16 19.27 -15.10
N VAL A 75 0.49 18.42 -14.32
CA VAL A 75 0.59 18.46 -12.84
C VAL A 75 2.02 18.14 -12.38
N ALA A 76 2.63 17.08 -12.92
CA ALA A 76 4.00 16.70 -12.61
C ALA A 76 4.99 17.83 -12.95
N GLN A 77 4.82 18.49 -14.09
CA GLN A 77 5.66 19.62 -14.49
C GLN A 77 5.45 20.84 -13.58
N ARG A 78 4.21 21.17 -13.24
CA ARG A 78 3.87 22.28 -12.33
C ARG A 78 4.52 22.12 -10.95
N HIS A 79 4.68 20.89 -10.50
CA HIS A 79 5.21 20.54 -9.18
C HIS A 79 6.57 19.85 -9.24
N ALA A 80 7.36 20.06 -10.31
CA ALA A 80 8.66 19.41 -10.51
C ALA A 80 9.70 19.73 -9.41
N GLY A 81 9.54 20.84 -8.69
CA GLY A 81 10.43 21.25 -7.59
C GLY A 81 10.07 20.70 -6.20
N VAL A 82 9.05 19.85 -6.10
CA VAL A 82 8.68 19.20 -4.83
C VAL A 82 9.79 18.25 -4.38
N ALA A 83 10.27 18.44 -3.15
CA ALA A 83 11.44 17.72 -2.64
C ALA A 83 11.15 16.83 -1.43
N THR A 84 10.13 17.17 -0.63
CA THR A 84 9.81 16.42 0.59
C THR A 84 8.58 15.52 0.41
N PRO A 85 8.47 14.40 1.16
CA PRO A 85 7.31 13.50 1.06
C PRO A 85 5.97 14.19 1.36
N LEU A 86 5.95 15.14 2.31
CA LEU A 86 4.74 15.91 2.63
C LEU A 86 4.37 16.91 1.54
N GLU A 87 5.35 17.54 0.88
CA GLU A 87 5.08 18.38 -0.28
C GLU A 87 4.56 17.56 -1.45
N ALA A 88 5.08 16.34 -1.66
CA ALA A 88 4.59 15.41 -2.67
C ALA A 88 3.16 14.97 -2.41
N LEU A 89 2.86 14.57 -1.16
CA LEU A 89 1.49 14.24 -0.76
C LEU A 89 0.56 15.45 -0.93
N ALA A 90 1.00 16.66 -0.57
CA ALA A 90 0.19 17.87 -0.71
C ALA A 90 -0.05 18.27 -2.18
N ALA A 91 0.94 18.07 -3.06
CA ALA A 91 0.89 18.43 -4.47
C ALA A 91 0.13 17.41 -5.32
N PHE A 92 0.35 16.12 -5.08
CA PHE A 92 -0.10 15.03 -5.94
C PHE A 92 -1.19 14.16 -5.33
N GLY A 93 -1.32 14.13 -4.00
CA GLY A 93 -2.25 13.27 -3.30
C GLY A 93 -3.66 13.83 -3.14
N GLY A 94 -4.50 13.05 -2.46
CA GLY A 94 -5.84 13.41 -2.00
C GLY A 94 -5.95 13.33 -0.46
N PHE A 95 -7.02 13.86 0.10
CA PHE A 95 -7.25 13.85 1.55
C PHE A 95 -7.33 12.42 2.10
N GLU A 96 -7.92 11.51 1.34
CA GLU A 96 -8.01 10.08 1.64
C GLU A 96 -6.63 9.41 1.68
N ILE A 97 -5.74 9.75 0.74
CA ILE A 97 -4.36 9.22 0.72
C ILE A 97 -3.57 9.77 1.92
N ALA A 98 -3.76 11.06 2.25
CA ALA A 98 -3.12 11.67 3.41
C ALA A 98 -3.61 11.05 4.72
N ALA A 99 -4.91 10.81 4.86
CA ALA A 99 -5.48 10.11 6.02
C ALA A 99 -4.97 8.67 6.11
N LEU A 100 -4.92 7.92 5.00
CA LEU A 100 -4.34 6.58 4.97
C LEU A 100 -2.86 6.57 5.38
N THR A 101 -2.09 7.54 4.91
CA THR A 101 -0.67 7.70 5.29
C THR A 101 -0.54 7.86 6.81
N GLY A 102 -1.37 8.72 7.41
CA GLY A 102 -1.39 8.94 8.86
C GLY A 102 -1.82 7.68 9.62
N ALA A 103 -2.86 6.99 9.15
CA ALA A 103 -3.33 5.73 9.72
C ALA A 103 -2.23 4.67 9.74
N MET A 104 -1.48 4.50 8.65
CA MET A 104 -0.37 3.54 8.57
C MET A 104 0.77 3.89 9.51
N LEU A 105 1.15 5.17 9.61
CA LEU A 105 2.18 5.62 10.54
C LEU A 105 1.79 5.35 12.00
N GLN A 106 0.53 5.61 12.37
CA GLN A 106 0.03 5.33 13.71
C GLN A 106 -0.01 3.82 13.99
N ALA A 107 -0.48 3.02 13.03
CA ALA A 107 -0.53 1.57 13.15
C ALA A 107 0.85 0.96 13.38
N ALA A 108 1.85 1.39 12.60
CA ALA A 108 3.23 0.96 12.76
C ALA A 108 3.81 1.41 14.11
N HIS A 109 3.53 2.63 14.55
CA HIS A 109 3.94 3.12 15.88
C HIS A 109 3.38 2.25 17.01
N GLU A 110 2.13 1.79 16.88
CA GLU A 110 1.48 0.91 17.84
C GLU A 110 1.79 -0.58 17.63
N ARG A 111 2.66 -0.92 16.67
CA ARG A 111 3.02 -2.29 16.28
C ARG A 111 1.80 -3.15 15.89
N ARG A 112 0.85 -2.52 15.20
CA ARG A 112 -0.30 -3.21 14.60
C ARG A 112 0.04 -3.66 13.20
N LEU A 113 -0.44 -4.84 12.81
CA LEU A 113 -0.33 -5.34 11.45
C LEU A 113 -1.15 -4.46 10.49
N ILE A 114 -0.60 -4.14 9.33
CA ILE A 114 -1.25 -3.37 8.27
C ILE A 114 -1.44 -4.29 7.07
N VAL A 115 -2.68 -4.61 6.73
CA VAL A 115 -3.00 -5.33 5.49
C VAL A 115 -3.23 -4.29 4.40
N VAL A 116 -2.27 -4.21 3.48
CA VAL A 116 -2.22 -3.26 2.37
C VAL A 116 -3.05 -3.81 1.22
N ASP A 117 -4.07 -3.06 0.79
CA ASP A 117 -5.02 -3.44 -0.26
C ASP A 117 -4.44 -3.25 -1.68
N GLY A 118 -5.05 -2.35 -2.47
CA GLY A 118 -4.73 -2.09 -3.86
C GLY A 118 -3.84 -0.86 -4.07
N PHE A 119 -3.81 -0.42 -5.32
CA PHE A 119 -2.89 0.60 -5.82
C PHE A 119 -2.87 1.91 -5.01
N ILE A 120 -4.04 2.43 -4.63
CA ILE A 120 -4.15 3.72 -3.94
C ILE A 120 -3.70 3.61 -2.49
N VAL A 121 -4.03 2.50 -1.80
CA VAL A 121 -3.53 2.21 -0.46
C VAL A 121 -2.01 2.05 -0.48
N THR A 122 -1.46 1.35 -1.48
CA THR A 122 -0.01 1.25 -1.69
C THR A 122 0.63 2.61 -1.99
N ALA A 123 -0.05 3.53 -2.69
CA ALA A 123 0.47 4.89 -2.90
C ALA A 123 0.54 5.70 -1.59
N ALA A 124 -0.41 5.53 -0.68
CA ALA A 124 -0.31 6.09 0.68
C ALA A 124 0.87 5.48 1.45
N LEU A 125 1.10 4.18 1.29
CA LEU A 125 2.25 3.49 1.90
C LEU A 125 3.59 4.01 1.36
N LEU A 126 3.70 4.35 0.07
CA LEU A 126 4.92 4.97 -0.48
C LEU A 126 5.25 6.27 0.25
N VAL A 127 4.25 7.11 0.53
CA VAL A 127 4.43 8.33 1.31
C VAL A 127 4.84 8.00 2.75
N ALA A 128 4.15 7.06 3.40
CA ALA A 128 4.45 6.66 4.77
C ALA A 128 5.88 6.10 4.88
N HIS A 129 6.31 5.29 3.93
CA HIS A 129 7.65 4.70 3.86
C HIS A 129 8.73 5.77 3.64
N ALA A 130 8.46 6.76 2.77
CA ALA A 130 9.37 7.88 2.58
C ALA A 130 9.50 8.79 3.82
N LEU A 131 8.47 8.84 4.68
CA LEU A 131 8.51 9.55 5.96
C LEU A 131 9.16 8.72 7.07
N GLN A 132 8.85 7.43 7.13
CA GLN A 132 9.33 6.48 8.14
C GLN A 132 9.52 5.11 7.50
N PRO A 133 10.76 4.74 7.11
CA PRO A 133 11.02 3.49 6.41
C PRO A 133 10.53 2.23 7.14
N ALA A 134 10.60 2.24 8.48
CA ALA A 134 10.19 1.13 9.34
C ALA A 134 8.69 0.79 9.29
N VAL A 135 7.85 1.61 8.64
CA VAL A 135 6.43 1.27 8.44
C VAL A 135 6.25 -0.05 7.70
N LEU A 136 7.18 -0.42 6.82
CA LEU A 136 7.12 -1.66 6.03
C LEU A 136 7.18 -2.92 6.90
N ASP A 137 7.83 -2.87 8.05
CA ASP A 137 7.94 -4.01 8.96
C ASP A 137 6.57 -4.42 9.53
N ALA A 138 5.59 -3.52 9.48
CA ALA A 138 4.22 -3.77 9.90
C ALA A 138 3.30 -4.22 8.75
N CYS A 139 3.78 -4.32 7.51
CA CYS A 139 2.93 -4.50 6.33
C CYS A 139 2.83 -5.97 5.85
N VAL A 140 1.61 -6.37 5.51
CA VAL A 140 1.30 -7.55 4.68
C VAL A 140 0.57 -7.07 3.43
N PHE A 141 1.02 -7.50 2.26
CA PHE A 141 0.49 -7.07 0.98
C PHE A 141 -0.60 -8.04 0.51
N ALA A 142 -1.82 -7.56 0.36
CA ALA A 142 -2.96 -8.41 0.07
C ALA A 142 -2.92 -8.97 -1.35
N HIS A 143 -2.82 -8.09 -2.35
CA HIS A 143 -2.86 -8.50 -3.75
C HIS A 143 -2.07 -7.54 -4.66
N CYS A 144 -1.75 -7.99 -5.87
CA CYS A 144 -1.44 -7.06 -6.95
C CYS A 144 -2.75 -6.71 -7.68
N SER A 145 -3.05 -5.42 -7.83
CA SER A 145 -4.18 -4.98 -8.64
C SER A 145 -3.81 -4.91 -10.12
N ASP A 146 -4.81 -4.93 -10.99
CA ASP A 146 -4.64 -4.74 -12.45
C ASP A 146 -4.40 -3.26 -12.84
N GLU A 147 -3.97 -2.42 -11.89
CA GLU A 147 -3.59 -1.04 -12.16
C GLU A 147 -2.12 -0.99 -12.60
N ALA A 148 -1.84 -0.30 -13.70
CA ALA A 148 -0.53 -0.30 -14.36
C ALA A 148 0.65 0.04 -13.42
N GLY A 149 0.43 0.96 -12.47
CA GLY A 149 1.45 1.39 -11.52
C GLY A 149 1.65 0.46 -10.33
N HIS A 150 0.73 -0.46 -10.02
CA HIS A 150 0.75 -1.17 -8.74
C HIS A 150 1.91 -2.16 -8.65
N ALA A 151 2.15 -2.97 -9.69
CA ALA A 151 3.29 -3.89 -9.73
C ALA A 151 4.64 -3.16 -9.54
N ARG A 152 4.76 -1.93 -10.03
CA ARG A 152 5.96 -1.09 -9.87
C ARG A 152 6.11 -0.59 -8.44
N ALA A 153 5.02 -0.14 -7.83
CA ALA A 153 5.02 0.27 -6.43
C ALA A 153 5.41 -0.90 -5.52
N LEU A 154 4.86 -2.10 -5.75
CA LEU A 154 5.24 -3.31 -5.01
C LEU A 154 6.71 -3.66 -5.20
N ALA A 155 7.21 -3.61 -6.45
CA ALA A 155 8.63 -3.86 -6.72
C ALA A 155 9.56 -2.86 -6.03
N HIS A 156 9.21 -1.57 -6.01
CA HIS A 156 9.97 -0.55 -5.30
C HIS A 156 10.01 -0.80 -3.79
N LEU A 157 8.92 -1.31 -3.21
CA LEU A 157 8.82 -1.65 -1.80
C LEU A 157 9.42 -3.03 -1.45
N GLY A 158 9.92 -3.79 -2.44
CA GLY A 158 10.37 -5.17 -2.23
C GLY A 158 9.25 -6.12 -1.78
N ALA A 159 8.00 -5.77 -2.08
CA ALA A 159 6.81 -6.44 -1.57
C ALA A 159 6.40 -7.64 -2.43
N ARG A 160 5.93 -8.71 -1.76
CA ARG A 160 5.31 -9.86 -2.41
C ARG A 160 3.86 -10.02 -1.93
N PRO A 161 2.86 -9.82 -2.81
CA PRO A 161 1.45 -9.94 -2.42
C PRO A 161 1.05 -11.40 -2.19
N LEU A 162 0.04 -11.60 -1.34
CA LEU A 162 -0.51 -12.92 -1.02
C LEU A 162 -1.39 -13.48 -2.15
N LEU A 163 -2.14 -12.62 -2.83
CA LEU A 163 -3.17 -12.98 -3.81
C LEU A 163 -2.87 -12.41 -5.21
N ALA A 164 -3.24 -13.18 -6.23
CA ALA A 164 -3.26 -12.76 -7.62
C ALA A 164 -4.63 -13.13 -8.21
N LEU A 165 -5.57 -12.17 -8.15
CA LEU A 165 -7.00 -12.37 -8.47
C LEU A 165 -7.55 -11.29 -9.41
N ASP A 166 -6.67 -10.52 -10.06
CA ASP A 166 -7.02 -9.44 -11.01
C ASP A 166 -8.03 -8.40 -10.46
N LEU A 167 -7.99 -8.17 -9.14
CA LEU A 167 -8.88 -7.22 -8.47
C LEU A 167 -8.49 -5.77 -8.78
N ARG A 168 -9.49 -4.89 -8.88
CA ARG A 168 -9.32 -3.45 -9.13
C ARG A 168 -10.41 -2.56 -8.51
N LEU A 169 -11.13 -3.09 -7.51
CA LEU A 169 -12.22 -2.35 -6.86
C LEU A 169 -11.69 -1.28 -5.90
N GLY A 170 -10.66 -1.61 -5.11
CA GLY A 170 -10.24 -0.77 -3.99
C GLY A 170 -11.07 -1.05 -2.74
N GLU A 171 -11.34 -0.01 -1.95
CA GLU A 171 -12.20 -0.06 -0.75
C GLU A 171 -11.71 -1.02 0.36
N GLY A 172 -10.50 -1.57 0.26
CA GLY A 172 -10.00 -2.57 1.21
C GLY A 172 -10.47 -3.99 0.90
N SER A 173 -11.09 -4.20 -0.27
CA SER A 173 -11.69 -5.48 -0.65
C SER A 173 -10.68 -6.62 -0.81
N GLY A 174 -9.52 -6.36 -1.43
CA GLY A 174 -8.43 -7.32 -1.53
C GLY A 174 -7.81 -7.63 -0.17
N ALA A 175 -7.63 -6.61 0.67
CA ALA A 175 -7.15 -6.76 2.05
C ALA A 175 -8.11 -7.59 2.91
N ALA A 176 -9.43 -7.38 2.79
CA ALA A 176 -10.43 -8.20 3.45
C ALA A 176 -10.41 -9.67 2.96
N LEU A 177 -10.21 -9.90 1.65
CA LEU A 177 -10.06 -11.25 1.09
C LEU A 177 -8.77 -11.95 1.54
N ALA A 178 -7.69 -11.20 1.78
CA ALA A 178 -6.42 -11.75 2.26
C ALA A 178 -6.44 -12.05 3.77
N TRP A 179 -7.34 -11.43 4.54
CA TRP A 179 -7.39 -11.54 6.00
C TRP A 179 -7.47 -12.99 6.52
N PRO A 180 -8.30 -13.90 5.97
CA PRO A 180 -8.32 -15.30 6.40
C PRO A 180 -6.98 -16.01 6.27
N LEU A 181 -6.12 -15.63 5.30
CA LEU A 181 -4.78 -16.21 5.17
C LEU A 181 -3.87 -15.77 6.31
N VAL A 182 -3.96 -14.52 6.73
CA VAL A 182 -3.22 -13.99 7.89
C VAL A 182 -3.64 -14.71 9.17
N VAL A 183 -4.95 -14.83 9.39
CA VAL A 183 -5.49 -15.57 10.55
C VAL A 183 -5.06 -17.04 10.50
N GLY A 184 -5.11 -17.66 9.32
CA GLY A 184 -4.62 -19.03 9.11
C GLY A 184 -3.14 -19.19 9.44
N ALA A 185 -2.28 -18.25 9.05
CA ALA A 185 -0.86 -18.28 9.39
C ALA A 185 -0.63 -18.20 10.90
N VAL A 186 -1.37 -17.34 11.61
CA VAL A 186 -1.30 -17.26 13.09
C VAL A 186 -1.80 -18.57 13.72
N ALA A 187 -2.90 -19.14 13.24
CA ALA A 187 -3.44 -20.40 13.74
C ALA A 187 -2.48 -21.58 13.53
N LEU A 188 -1.73 -21.59 12.41
CA LEU A 188 -0.71 -22.60 12.16
C LEU A 188 0.47 -22.46 13.14
N LEU A 189 0.90 -21.23 13.44
CA LEU A 189 1.98 -20.98 14.40
C LEU A 189 1.59 -21.34 15.84
N ASP A 190 0.33 -21.12 16.23
CA ASP A 190 -0.16 -21.39 17.58
C ASP A 190 -0.60 -22.86 17.79
N GLY A 191 -1.24 -23.44 16.78
CA GLY A 191 -1.95 -24.72 16.91
C GLY A 191 -1.27 -25.95 16.30
N MET A 192 -0.20 -25.79 15.50
CA MET A 192 0.49 -26.96 14.95
C MET A 192 1.40 -27.62 15.99
N ALA A 193 1.25 -28.94 16.14
CA ALA A 193 2.18 -29.76 16.89
C ALA A 193 3.60 -29.62 16.33
N SER A 194 4.60 -29.53 17.22
CA SER A 194 6.00 -29.64 16.82
C SER A 194 6.28 -31.06 16.33
N PHE A 195 7.37 -31.26 15.58
CA PHE A 195 7.79 -32.59 15.15
C PHE A 195 7.96 -33.56 16.34
N GLU A 196 8.44 -33.03 17.47
CA GLU A 196 8.58 -33.77 18.72
C GLU A 196 7.22 -34.19 19.30
N SER A 197 6.25 -33.27 19.40
CA SER A 197 4.93 -33.60 19.95
C SER A 197 4.05 -34.42 18.99
N ALA A 198 4.34 -34.37 17.68
CA ALA A 198 3.71 -35.20 16.66
C ALA A 198 4.34 -36.60 16.53
N GLY A 199 5.39 -36.91 17.29
CA GLY A 199 6.06 -38.22 17.25
C GLY A 199 6.77 -38.50 15.91
N ILE A 200 7.16 -37.47 15.18
CA ILE A 200 7.85 -37.60 13.90
C ILE A 200 9.36 -37.64 14.18
N SER A 201 9.97 -38.81 14.01
CA SER A 201 11.42 -38.95 14.10
C SER A 201 12.09 -38.18 12.95
N GLY A 202 12.94 -37.21 13.30
CA GLY A 202 13.72 -36.45 12.33
C GLY A 202 14.59 -37.39 11.48
N ARG A 203 14.61 -37.18 10.17
CA ARG A 203 15.64 -37.77 9.32
C ARG A 203 16.92 -36.98 9.61
N ASP A 204 17.94 -37.65 10.13
CA ASP A 204 19.21 -37.06 10.56
C ASP A 204 19.76 -36.04 9.56
N ALA A 205 20.18 -34.89 10.10
CA ALA A 205 20.95 -33.87 9.39
C ALA A 205 22.39 -34.36 9.13
N SER A 206 22.54 -35.45 8.36
CA SER A 206 23.84 -35.99 7.95
C SER A 206 23.89 -36.27 6.44
N ALA A 207 23.81 -35.22 5.61
CA ALA A 207 24.25 -35.27 4.22
C ALA A 207 24.39 -33.86 3.61
N ALA A 208 25.25 -33.01 4.19
CA ALA A 208 25.78 -31.84 3.49
C ALA A 208 27.13 -31.40 4.09
N THR A 209 28.06 -32.33 4.15
CA THR A 209 29.51 -32.03 4.17
C THR A 209 30.18 -32.90 3.12
N ALA A 210 30.18 -32.42 1.88
CA ALA A 210 31.21 -32.67 0.88
C ALA A 210 31.18 -31.54 -0.15
#